data_AF-A0A350HBB5-F1
#
_entry.id   AF-A0A350HBB5-F1
#
_cell.length_a   1.000
_cell.length_b   1.000
_cell.length_c   1.000
_cell.angle_alpha   90.00
_cell.angle_beta   90.00
_cell.angle_gamma   90.00
#
_symmetry.space_group_name_H-M   'P 1'
#
loop_
_entity.id
_entity.type
_entity.pdbx_description
1 polymer ?
#
loop_
_entity_poly.entity_id
_entity_poly.type
_entity_poly.pdbx_seq_one_letter_code
_entity_poly.pdbx_strand_id
1 'polypeptide(L)' 'MVAQESSNLKTPIISLRTRNIKHLYTYIAERGVIASLRENYIRFAFHIFNTIEEAESLVEILDDYKI' A
#
# COMPACT_ATOMS: atom_id res chain seq x y z
N MET A 1 -19.65 -7.82 30.45
CA MET A 1 -18.55 -7.88 29.47
C MET A 1 -19.17 -7.76 28.10
N VAL A 2 -19.05 -6.61 27.45
CA VAL A 2 -19.61 -6.41 26.11
C VAL A 2 -18.70 -7.16 25.16
N ALA A 3 -19.24 -8.17 24.48
CA ALA A 3 -18.55 -8.84 23.39
C ALA A 3 -18.20 -7.77 22.35
N GLN A 4 -16.91 -7.60 22.10
CA GLN A 4 -16.41 -6.70 21.07
C GLN A 4 -16.76 -7.35 19.74
N GLU A 5 -17.92 -7.00 19.19
CA GLU A 5 -18.26 -7.31 17.80
C GLU A 5 -17.12 -6.80 16.94
N SER A 6 -16.38 -7.75 16.36
CA SER A 6 -15.31 -7.47 15.41
C SER A 6 -15.97 -6.94 14.15
N SER A 7 -16.33 -5.66 14.15
CA SER A 7 -16.72 -4.97 12.94
C SER A 7 -15.62 -5.22 11.92
N ASN A 8 -15.98 -5.88 10.82
CA ASN A 8 -15.15 -6.14 9.64
C ASN A 8 -14.81 -4.84 8.90
N LEU A 9 -14.46 -3.78 9.63
CA LEU A 9 -13.90 -2.56 9.11
C LEU A 9 -12.49 -2.91 8.60
N LYS A 10 -12.44 -3.39 7.35
CA LYS A 10 -11.22 -3.35 6.56
C LYS A 10 -10.80 -1.89 6.55
N THR A 11 -9.81 -1.55 7.37
CA THR A 11 -9.13 -0.27 7.22
C THR A 11 -8.64 -0.18 5.78
N PRO A 12 -8.65 1.00 5.15
CA PRO A 12 -8.28 1.20 3.74
C PRO A 12 -6.75 1.04 3.59
N ILE A 13 -6.25 -0.14 3.91
CA ILE A 13 -4.85 -0.50 4.00
C ILE A 13 -4.64 -1.71 3.09
N ILE A 14 -3.72 -1.57 2.15
CA ILE A 14 -3.27 -2.65 1.28
C ILE A 14 -1.83 -2.98 1.63
N SER A 15 -1.52 -4.28 1.73
CA SER A 15 -0.17 -4.75 2.00
C SER A 15 0.33 -5.59 0.82
N LEU A 16 1.42 -5.17 0.18
CA LEU A 16 2.05 -5.89 -0.92
C LEU A 16 3.30 -6.64 -0.45
N ARG A 17 3.42 -7.89 -0.88
CA ARG A 17 4.56 -8.76 -0.60
C ARG A 17 5.25 -9.10 -1.92
N THR A 18 6.57 -9.03 -1.93
CA THR A 18 7.39 -9.48 -3.07
C THR A 18 8.73 -9.99 -2.55
N ARG A 19 9.42 -10.80 -3.36
CA ARG A 19 10.76 -11.33 -3.04
C ARG A 19 11.77 -10.20 -2.85
N ASN A 20 11.60 -9.07 -3.53
CA ASN A 20 12.53 -7.94 -3.48
C ASN A 20 11.87 -6.67 -2.92
N ILE A 21 11.38 -6.76 -1.67
CA ILE A 21 10.56 -5.71 -1.06
C ILE A 21 11.28 -4.38 -0.87
N LYS A 22 12.58 -4.42 -0.54
CA LYS A 22 13.40 -3.20 -0.37
C LYS A 22 13.58 -2.46 -1.68
N HIS A 23 13.82 -3.19 -2.77
CA HIS A 23 13.96 -2.60 -4.10
C HIS A 23 12.65 -1.99 -4.58
N LEU A 24 11.51 -2.69 -4.41
CA LEU A 24 10.19 -2.14 -4.72
C LEU A 24 9.93 -0.86 -3.91
N TYR A 25 10.25 -0.86 -2.61
CA TYR A 25 10.07 0.32 -1.75
C TYR A 25 10.87 1.53 -2.24
N THR A 26 12.15 1.35 -2.58
CA THR A 26 12.96 2.41 -3.16
C THR A 26 12.39 2.87 -4.50
N TYR A 27 12.00 1.93 -5.37
CA TYR A 27 11.47 2.20 -6.70
C TYR A 27 10.20 3.07 -6.69
N ILE A 28 9.25 2.79 -5.80
CA ILE A 28 8.02 3.58 -5.67
C ILE A 28 8.29 4.94 -5.00
N ALA A 29 9.22 5.00 -4.05
CA ALA A 29 9.58 6.24 -3.35
C ALA A 29 10.27 7.25 -4.29
N GLU A 30 11.13 6.78 -5.20
CA GLU A 30 11.74 7.60 -6.25
C GLU A 30 10.72 8.19 -7.24
N ARG A 31 9.51 7.60 -7.31
CA ARG A 31 8.37 8.06 -8.12
C ARG A 31 7.35 8.87 -7.31
N GLY A 32 7.69 9.24 -6.07
CA GLY A 32 6.86 10.11 -5.24
C GLY A 32 5.80 9.39 -4.41
N VAL A 33 5.78 8.05 -4.39
CA VAL A 33 4.82 7.29 -3.57
C VAL A 33 5.33 7.18 -2.14
N ILE A 34 4.53 7.66 -1.18
CA ILE A 34 4.83 7.51 0.24
C ILE A 34 4.12 6.26 0.76
N ALA A 35 4.90 5.27 1.19
CA ALA A 35 4.39 4.04 1.78
C ALA A 35 5.19 3.65 3.02
N SER A 36 4.71 2.67 3.77
CA SER A 36 5.42 2.17 4.95
C SER A 36 6.08 0.83 4.66
N LEU A 37 7.41 0.78 4.70
CA LEU A 37 8.16 -0.47 4.66
C LEU A 37 8.04 -1.21 6.01
N ARG A 38 7.71 -2.50 5.92
CA ARG A 38 7.72 -3.46 7.01
C ARG A 38 8.67 -4.60 6.65
N GLU A 39 8.96 -5.46 7.63
CA GLU A 39 9.97 -6.53 7.47
C GLU A 39 9.78 -7.35 6.18
N ASN A 40 8.54 -7.65 5.80
CA ASN A 40 8.22 -8.52 4.67
C ASN A 40 7.19 -7.96 3.68
N TYR A 41 6.78 -6.70 3.83
CA TYR A 41 5.74 -6.09 2.99
C TYR A 41 5.84 -4.57 2.96
N ILE A 42 5.22 -3.96 1.96
CA ILE A 42 4.98 -2.52 1.89
C ILE A 42 3.49 -2.30 2.18
N ARG A 43 3.21 -1.31 3.02
CA ARG A 43 1.85 -0.94 3.41
C ARG A 43 1.48 0.40 2.80
N PHE A 44 0.40 0.40 2.03
CA PHE A 44 -0.27 1.58 1.50
C PHE A 44 -1.49 1.85 2.38
N ALA A 45 -1.60 3.08 2.88
CA ALA A 45 -2.76 3.53 3.62
C ALA A 45 -3.46 4.58 2.77
N PHE A 46 -4.67 4.29 2.34
CA PHE A 46 -5.50 5.21 1.58
C PHE A 46 -6.39 5.98 2.55
N HIS A 47 -6.42 7.29 2.40
CA HIS A 47 -7.15 8.21 3.25
C HIS A 47 -8.23 8.93 2.44
N ILE A 48 -9.13 9.63 3.14
CA ILE A 48 -10.23 10.40 2.53
C ILE A 48 -9.76 11.51 1.58
N PHE A 49 -8.50 11.89 1.66
CA PHE A 49 -7.87 12.92 0.83
C PHE A 49 -7.11 12.34 -0.37
N ASN A 50 -7.04 11.01 -0.50
CA ASN A 50 -6.49 10.41 -1.70
C ASN A 50 -7.49 10.46 -2.85
N THR A 51 -6.99 10.63 -4.07
CA THR A 51 -7.84 10.63 -5.27
C THR A 51 -7.76 9.30 -6.01
N ILE A 52 -8.69 9.09 -6.95
CA ILE A 52 -8.67 7.88 -7.80
C ILE A 52 -7.44 7.90 -8.70
N GLU A 53 -7.06 9.07 -9.21
CA GLU A 53 -5.89 9.27 -10.07
C GLU A 53 -4.58 8.92 -9.35
N GLU A 54 -4.47 9.21 -8.04
CA GLU A 54 -3.32 8.77 -7.24
C GLU A 54 -3.26 7.24 -7.11
N ALA A 55 -4.42 6.59 -6.97
CA ALA A 55 -4.51 5.13 -6.91
C ALA A 55 -4.19 4.49 -8.27
N GLU A 56 -4.67 5.06 -9.37
CA GLU A 56 -4.35 4.64 -10.74
C GLU A 56 -2.86 4.81 -11.04
N SER A 57 -2.26 5.94 -10.66
CA SER A 57 -0.82 6.16 -10.80
C SER A 57 0.00 5.14 -10.02
N LEU A 58 -0.42 4.77 -8.81
CA LEU A 58 0.21 3.70 -8.05
C LEU A 58 0.14 2.36 -8.80
N VAL A 59 -1.01 2.04 -9.43
CA VAL A 59 -1.17 0.81 -10.21
C VAL A 59 -0.23 0.80 -11.42
N GLU A 60 -0.13 1.91 -12.16
CA GLU A 60 0.80 2.04 -13.29
C GLU A 60 2.25 1.83 -12.87
N ILE A 61 2.68 2.45 -11.76
CA ILE A 61 4.02 2.27 -11.20
C ILE A 61 4.30 0.80 -10.85
N LEU A 62 3.31 0.08 -10.32
CA LEU A 62 3.45 -1.32 -9.97
C LEU A 62 3.51 -2.23 -11.21
N ASP A 63 2.72 -1.93 -12.25
CA ASP A 63 2.74 -2.66 -13.52
C ASP A 63 4.07 -2.46 -14.30
N ASP A 64 4.60 -1.23 -14.26
CA ASP A 64 5.94 -0.91 -14.81
C ASP A 64 7.04 -1.72 -14.11
N TYR A 65 6.90 -1.93 -12.80
CA TYR A 65 7.82 -2.76 -12.01
C TYR A 65 7.68 -4.27 -12.28
N LYS A 66 6.60 -4.71 -12.96
CA LYS A 66 6.28 -6.12 -13.26
C LYS A 66 5.92 -6.94 -12.01
N ILE A 67 5.01 -6.43 -11.19
CA ILE A 67 4.38 -7.16 -10.06
C ILE A 67 2.90 -7.43 -10.32
#